data_AF-A0A822FAA6-F1
#
_entry.id   AF-A0A822FAA6-F1
#
_cell.length_a   1.000
_cell.length_b   1.000
_cell.length_c   1.000
_cell.angle_alpha   90.00
_cell.angle_beta   90.00
_cell.angle_gamma   90.00
#
_symmetry.space_group_name_H-M   'P 1'
#
loop_
_entity.id
_entity.type
_entity.pdbx_description
1 polymer ?
#
loop_
_entity_poly.entity_id
_entity_poly.type
_entity_poly.pdbx_seq_one_letter_code
_entity_poly.pdbx_strand_id
1 'polypeptide(L)'
;HVSVKIYTFNQSKYPRLDRETLLPVPKSIEGSDNSCWYPPGHGDIYQSFYQSGLLDQFIEQGKEYMFLSNIDNLGATVDLYILKYLLNDKIKHEFIMEVTDKTRADI
;
A
#
# COMPACT_ATOMS: atom_id res chain seq x y z
N HIS A 1 1.58 18.16 22.71
CA HIS A 1 0.52 17.29 22.15
C HIS A 1 0.61 17.32 20.64
N VAL A 2 0.80 16.19 19.98
CA VAL A 2 0.78 16.11 18.51
C VAL A 2 -0.68 15.88 18.09
N SER A 3 -1.22 16.80 17.30
CA SER A 3 -2.56 16.65 16.72
C SER A 3 -2.41 16.02 15.33
N VAL A 4 -2.85 14.77 15.18
CA VAL A 4 -2.75 14.02 13.93
C VAL A 4 -4.12 13.45 13.56
N LYS A 5 -4.49 13.55 12.27
CA LYS A 5 -5.69 12.91 11.72
C LYS A 5 -5.31 11.52 11.21
N ILE A 6 -5.98 10.50 11.70
CA ILE A 6 -5.73 9.09 11.33
C ILE A 6 -6.89 8.62 10.45
N TYR A 7 -6.57 8.01 9.32
CA TYR A 7 -7.51 7.41 8.38
C TYR A 7 -7.16 5.94 8.17
N THR A 8 -8.16 5.13 7.87
CA THR A 8 -7.99 3.70 7.59
C THR A 8 -8.86 3.31 6.41
N PHE A 9 -8.34 2.43 5.55
CA PHE A 9 -9.11 1.73 4.52
C PHE A 9 -8.69 0.26 4.53
N ASN A 10 -9.55 -0.61 4.01
CA ASN A 10 -9.24 -2.03 3.88
C ASN A 10 -8.76 -2.33 2.47
N GLN A 11 -7.70 -3.14 2.38
CA GLN A 11 -7.33 -3.81 1.14
C GLN A 11 -8.41 -4.81 0.70
N SER A 12 -8.41 -5.13 -0.59
CA SER A 12 -9.29 -6.13 -1.19
C SER A 12 -9.09 -7.52 -0.57
N LYS A 13 -10.07 -8.40 -0.77
CA LYS A 13 -10.03 -9.81 -0.35
C LYS A 13 -10.44 -10.68 -1.53
N TYR A 14 -9.56 -11.57 -1.97
CA TYR A 14 -9.80 -12.45 -3.13
C TYR A 14 -10.00 -13.90 -2.71
N PRO A 15 -10.83 -14.67 -3.45
CA PRO A 15 -11.01 -16.09 -3.18
C PRO A 15 -9.75 -16.86 -3.56
N ARG A 16 -9.32 -17.78 -2.69
CA ARG A 16 -8.26 -18.73 -3.07
C ARG A 16 -8.79 -19.64 -4.18
N LEU A 17 -7.88 -20.08 -5.04
CA LEU A 17 -8.18 -21.06 -6.09
C LEU A 17 -7.69 -22.44 -5.67
N ASP A 18 -8.50 -23.46 -5.96
CA ASP A 18 -8.09 -24.84 -5.85
C ASP A 18 -7.05 -25.16 -6.94
N ARG A 19 -5.98 -25.88 -6.55
CA ARG A 19 -4.81 -26.07 -7.41
C ARG A 19 -5.11 -26.94 -8.64
N GLU A 20 -5.97 -27.95 -8.48
CA GLU A 20 -6.23 -28.92 -9.54
C GLU A 20 -7.35 -28.45 -10.47
N THR A 21 -8.42 -27.90 -9.89
CA THR A 21 -9.60 -27.47 -10.64
C THR A 21 -9.51 -26.04 -11.17
N LEU A 22 -8.62 -25.21 -10.59
CA LEU A 22 -8.51 -23.77 -10.85
C LEU A 22 -9.79 -22.98 -10.54
N LEU A 23 -10.71 -23.56 -9.76
CA LEU A 23 -11.95 -22.93 -9.36
C LEU A 23 -11.81 -22.27 -7.98
N PRO A 24 -12.63 -21.24 -7.67
CA PRO A 24 -12.68 -20.66 -6.33
C PRO A 24 -12.99 -21.71 -5.25
N VAL A 25 -12.19 -21.73 -4.19
CA VAL A 25 -12.43 -22.54 -2.99
C VAL A 25 -13.74 -22.15 -2.28
N PRO A 26 -14.05 -20.86 -2.03
CA PRO A 26 -15.30 -20.51 -1.36
C PRO A 26 -16.50 -20.70 -2.30
N LYS A 27 -17.54 -21.38 -1.80
CA LYS A 27 -18.81 -21.61 -2.53
C LYS A 27 -19.79 -20.45 -2.41
N SER A 28 -19.63 -19.63 -1.37
CA SER A 28 -20.44 -18.45 -1.09
C SER A 28 -19.60 -17.37 -0.44
N ILE A 29 -19.99 -16.11 -0.64
CA ILE A 29 -19.37 -14.96 0.04
C ILE A 29 -19.65 -15.04 1.55
N GLU A 30 -20.88 -15.41 1.92
CA GLU A 30 -21.33 -15.55 3.30
C GLU A 30 -21.20 -17.02 3.75
N GLY A 31 -20.63 -17.26 4.95
CA GLY A 31 -20.53 -18.58 5.55
C GLY A 31 -19.32 -19.44 5.13
N SER A 32 -18.52 -18.99 4.15
CA SER A 32 -17.21 -19.61 3.87
C SER A 32 -16.20 -19.23 4.94
N ASP A 33 -15.35 -20.18 5.33
CA ASP A 33 -14.24 -19.94 6.26
C ASP A 33 -13.30 -18.84 5.71
N ASN A 34 -12.77 -18.00 6.60
CA ASN A 34 -11.81 -16.96 6.26
C ASN A 34 -10.54 -17.52 5.62
N SER A 35 -10.18 -18.77 5.91
CA SER A 35 -9.05 -19.47 5.28
C SER A 35 -9.21 -19.64 3.76
N CYS A 36 -10.44 -19.65 3.23
CA CYS A 36 -10.73 -19.74 1.79
C CYS A 36 -10.40 -18.47 1.01
N TRP A 37 -9.93 -17.43 1.69
CA TRP A 37 -9.66 -16.13 1.12
C TRP A 37 -8.23 -15.69 1.44
N TYR A 38 -7.75 -14.68 0.72
CA TYR A 38 -6.43 -14.11 0.97
C TYR A 38 -6.42 -12.61 0.63
N PRO A 39 -5.57 -11.82 1.30
CA PRO A 39 -5.24 -10.49 0.83
C PRO A 39 -4.33 -10.59 -0.40
N PRO A 40 -4.56 -9.82 -1.48
CA PRO A 40 -3.80 -9.86 -2.73
C PRO A 40 -2.36 -9.32 -2.63
N GLY A 41 -1.83 -9.16 -1.42
CA GLY A 41 -0.51 -8.58 -1.16
C GLY A 41 -0.50 -7.05 -1.22
N HIS A 42 0.66 -6.45 -0.95
CA HIS A 42 0.80 -5.01 -0.79
C HIS A 42 0.56 -4.18 -2.06
N GLY A 43 0.58 -4.81 -3.24
CA GLY A 43 0.30 -4.14 -4.51
C GLY A 43 -1.15 -3.67 -4.68
N ASP A 44 -2.09 -4.22 -3.90
CA ASP A 44 -3.50 -3.80 -3.93
C ASP A 44 -3.73 -2.41 -3.34
N ILE A 45 -2.72 -1.80 -2.72
CA ILE A 45 -2.81 -0.45 -2.16
C ILE A 45 -3.36 0.56 -3.18
N TYR A 46 -2.94 0.50 -4.44
CA TYR A 46 -3.39 1.48 -5.45
C TYR A 46 -4.90 1.38 -5.69
N GLN A 47 -5.41 0.16 -5.84
CA GLN A 47 -6.81 -0.07 -6.14
C GLN A 47 -7.69 0.18 -4.92
N SER A 48 -7.31 -0.37 -3.76
CA SER A 48 -8.08 -0.21 -2.52
C SER A 48 -8.06 1.24 -2.00
N PHE A 49 -6.95 1.97 -2.16
CA PHE A 49 -6.88 3.38 -1.79
C PHE A 49 -7.76 4.25 -2.69
N TYR A 50 -7.76 4.00 -4.01
CA TYR A 50 -8.68 4.67 -4.93
C TYR A 50 -10.14 4.36 -4.59
N GLN A 51 -10.49 3.08 -4.44
CA GLN A 51 -11.87 2.66 -4.12
C GLN A 51 -12.36 3.15 -2.76
N SER A 52 -11.46 3.45 -1.83
CA SER A 52 -11.81 4.03 -0.52
C SER A 52 -12.33 5.47 -0.60
N GLY A 53 -12.09 6.18 -1.71
CA GLY A 53 -12.37 7.61 -1.84
C GLY A 53 -11.37 8.53 -1.13
N LEU A 54 -10.42 7.98 -0.35
CA LEU A 54 -9.41 8.77 0.34
C LEU A 54 -8.42 9.42 -0.63
N LEU A 55 -8.11 8.77 -1.75
CA LEU A 55 -7.23 9.35 -2.78
C LEU A 55 -7.80 10.69 -3.28
N ASP A 56 -9.05 10.69 -3.74
CA ASP A 56 -9.72 11.90 -4.22
C ASP A 56 -9.81 12.95 -3.10
N GLN A 57 -10.20 12.53 -1.90
CA GLN A 57 -10.27 13.40 -0.73
C GLN A 57 -8.93 14.10 -0.41
N PHE A 58 -7.80 13.40 -0.53
CA PHE A 58 -6.49 13.99 -0.27
C PHE A 58 -5.99 14.86 -1.42
N ILE A 59 -6.30 14.51 -2.66
CA ILE A 59 -6.03 15.37 -3.82
C ILE A 59 -6.80 16.69 -3.68
N GLU A 60 -8.08 16.65 -3.30
CA GLU A 60 -8.90 17.85 -3.04
C GLU A 60 -8.35 18.71 -1.89
N GLN A 61 -7.66 18.10 -0.93
CA GLN A 61 -6.94 18.80 0.14
C GLN A 61 -5.59 19.38 -0.29
N GLY A 62 -5.21 19.24 -1.57
CA GLY A 62 -3.94 19.72 -2.11
C GLY A 62 -2.73 18.86 -1.73
N LYS A 63 -2.92 17.55 -1.49
CA LYS A 63 -1.80 16.62 -1.29
C LYS A 63 -1.29 16.11 -2.64
N GLU A 64 0.02 16.17 -2.83
CA GLU A 64 0.66 15.81 -4.12
C GLU A 64 1.48 14.50 -4.06
N TYR A 65 2.07 14.20 -2.89
CA TYR A 65 2.94 13.03 -2.70
C TYR A 65 2.49 12.19 -1.50
N MET A 66 2.67 10.87 -1.62
CA MET A 66 2.43 9.90 -0.56
C MET A 66 3.72 9.16 -0.23
N PHE A 67 4.09 9.15 1.04
CA PHE A 67 5.17 8.30 1.56
C PHE A 67 4.57 6.97 1.99
N LEU A 68 5.08 5.86 1.44
CA LEU A 68 4.62 4.50 1.74
C LEU A 68 5.75 3.70 2.39
N SER A 69 5.46 3.10 3.55
CA SER A 69 6.39 2.23 4.26
C SER A 69 5.64 1.17 5.05
N ASN A 70 6.35 0.09 5.41
CA ASN A 70 5.80 -0.88 6.34
C ASN A 70 5.92 -0.36 7.78
N ILE A 71 4.90 -0.63 8.59
CA ILE A 71 4.87 -0.22 10.01
C ILE A 71 5.96 -0.89 10.87
N ASP A 72 6.46 -2.05 10.44
CA ASP A 72 7.54 -2.78 11.11
C ASP A 72 8.95 -2.29 10.70
N ASN A 73 9.05 -1.41 9.69
CA ASN A 73 10.30 -0.74 9.36
C ASN A 73 10.48 0.53 10.20
N LEU A 74 11.10 0.40 11.38
CA LEU A 74 11.37 1.52 12.28
C LEU A 74 12.32 2.59 11.69
N GLY A 75 13.07 2.26 10.63
CA GLY A 75 13.96 3.20 9.94
C GLY A 75 13.22 4.09 8.93
N ALA A 76 11.98 3.74 8.56
CA ALA A 76 11.19 4.48 7.58
C ALA A 76 10.57 5.74 8.20
N THR A 77 11.39 6.78 8.34
CA THR A 77 10.94 8.12 8.77
C THR A 77 10.79 9.05 7.58
N VAL A 78 10.05 10.15 7.74
CA VAL A 78 9.89 11.16 6.69
C VAL A 78 11.21 11.93 6.52
N ASP A 79 11.98 11.61 5.48
CA ASP A 79 13.22 12.30 5.14
C ASP A 79 12.94 13.55 4.29
N LEU A 80 13.26 14.73 4.85
CA LEU A 80 13.05 16.02 4.20
C LEU A 80 14.00 16.28 3.02
N TYR A 81 15.16 15.61 2.97
CA TYR A 81 16.07 15.71 1.82
C TYR A 81 15.50 14.99 0.61
N ILE A 82 14.90 13.80 0.81
CA ILE A 82 14.19 13.07 -0.25
C ILE A 82 12.98 13.88 -0.72
N LEU A 83 12.18 14.43 0.19
CA LEU A 83 11.05 15.29 -0.16
C LEU A 83 11.49 16.53 -0.95
N LYS A 84 12.58 17.19 -0.52
CA LYS A 84 13.15 18.33 -1.26
C LYS A 84 13.62 17.94 -2.65
N TYR A 85 14.16 16.74 -2.83
CA TYR A 85 14.55 16.21 -4.13
C TYR A 85 13.33 15.99 -5.04
N LEU A 86 12.24 15.41 -4.50
CA LEU A 86 10.96 15.24 -5.22
C LEU A 86 10.34 16.57 -5.68
N LEU A 87 10.42 17.61 -4.85
CA LEU A 87 9.87 18.94 -5.14
C LEU A 87 10.72 19.78 -6.09
N ASN A 88 11.84 19.26 -6.61
CA ASN A 88 12.71 20.02 -7.50
C ASN A 88 12.11 20.09 -8.92
N ASP A 89 11.68 21.28 -9.34
CA ASP A 89 10.99 21.53 -10.61
C ASP A 89 11.76 21.14 -11.89
N LYS A 90 13.06 20.88 -11.78
CA LYS A 90 13.88 20.53 -12.95
C LYS A 90 13.57 19.14 -13.50
N ILE A 91 13.16 18.20 -12.64
CA ILE A 91 12.80 16.83 -13.01
C ILE A 91 11.63 16.40 -12.12
N LYS A 92 10.46 16.20 -12.74
CA LYS A 92 9.30 15.69 -12.02
C LYS A 92 9.40 14.17 -11.88
N HIS A 93 9.48 13.69 -10.65
CA HIS A 93 9.49 12.27 -10.33
C HIS A 93 8.11 11.85 -9.81
N GLU A 94 7.41 10.97 -10.54
CA GLU A 94 6.09 10.46 -10.11
C GLU A 94 6.22 9.34 -9.06
N PHE A 95 7.37 8.68 -9.02
CA PHE A 95 7.64 7.57 -8.11
C PHE A 95 9.13 7.49 -7.77
N ILE A 96 9.44 7.27 -6.49
CA ILE A 96 10.79 6.98 -5.99
C ILE A 96 10.70 5.79 -5.04
N MET A 97 11.68 4.90 -5.15
CA MET A 97 11.86 3.76 -4.25
C MET A 97 13.22 3.88 -3.58
N GLU A 98 13.22 3.89 -2.25
CA GLU A 98 14.45 3.83 -1.47
C GLU A 98 15.04 2.41 -1.54
N VAL A 99 16.35 2.33 -1.77
CA VAL A 99 17.10 1.07 -1.84
C VAL A 99 18.31 1.16 -0.92
N THR A 100 18.80 0.01 -0.47
CA THR A 100 19.99 -0.11 0.37
C THR A 100 20.95 -1.15 -0.22
N ASP A 101 22.22 -1.06 0.17
CA ASP A 101 23.25 -2.01 -0.29
C ASP A 101 22.93 -3.42 0.23
N LYS A 102 23.03 -4.41 -0.66
CA LYS A 102 22.74 -5.81 -0.31
C LYS A 102 23.81 -6.35 0.63
N THR A 103 23.39 -6.92 1.75
CA THR A 103 24.24 -7.71 2.63
C THR A 103 24.13 -9.21 2.31
N ARG A 104 24.90 -10.04 3.01
CA ARG A 104 24.78 -11.51 2.88
C ARG A 104 23.44 -12.05 3.40
N ALA A 105 22.74 -11.32 4.25
CA ALA A 105 21.44 -11.73 4.77
C ALA A 105 20.29 -11.44 3.80
N ASP A 106 20.54 -10.67 2.73
CA ASP A 106 19.56 -10.25 1.73
C ASP A 106 19.64 -11.05 0.42
N ILE A 107 20.32 -12.22 0.45
CA ILE A 107 20.49 -13.14 -0.68
C ILE A 107 19.55 -14.33 -0.54
#